data_AF-A0A958KZT9-F1
#
_entry.id   AF-A0A958KZT9-F1
#
_cell.length_a   1.000
_cell.length_b   1.000
_cell.length_c   1.000
_cell.angle_alpha   90.00
_cell.angle_beta   90.00
_cell.angle_gamma   90.00
#
_symmetry.space_group_name_H-M   'P 1'
#
loop_
_entity.id
_entity.type
_entity.pdbx_description
1 polymer ?
#
loop_
_entity_poly.entity_id
_entity_poly.type
_entity_poly.pdbx_seq_one_letter_code
_entity_poly.pdbx_strand_id
1 'polypeptide(L)'
;MLYRPHMNADKRTNSRASISRNLLNRFYTLTFEAELQLSGVPLSPLADLCARSLLPKSYFSGISIEDIKGRDPVDLSLETTGAEKPKAHELLYIGATTYEDKEAFQDGEPSPFHLHLYSDFESYPNELHIAHRTRLECSRELPYPPYLAAFVCPGSLFALRFGFERYEPVRPIAFFGPSPTVVEQICIDGDTESVQIRITSERIPRKGELPFQGLELIQKLHALLSSKYSFDFIKSLTTY
;
A
#
# COMPACT_ATOMS: atom_id res chain seq x y z
N MET A 1 35.72 -3.64 -19.79
CA MET A 1 35.47 -2.43 -18.96
C MET A 1 34.46 -2.82 -17.89
N LEU A 2 34.90 -2.93 -16.63
CA LEU A 2 34.04 -3.28 -15.50
C LEU A 2 33.48 -1.98 -14.91
N TYR A 3 32.17 -1.78 -15.05
CA TYR A 3 31.45 -0.66 -14.47
C TYR A 3 31.46 -0.82 -12.94
N ARG A 4 32.23 0.02 -12.25
CA ARG A 4 32.14 0.16 -10.79
C ARG A 4 31.00 1.14 -10.50
N PRO A 5 29.92 0.76 -9.80
CA PRO A 5 28.97 1.75 -9.34
C PRO A 5 29.67 2.62 -8.29
N HIS A 6 29.67 3.92 -8.53
CA HIS A 6 29.98 4.93 -7.53
C HIS A 6 28.96 4.80 -6.38
N MET A 7 29.28 4.02 -5.35
CA MET A 7 28.69 4.20 -4.04
C MET A 7 29.37 5.41 -3.40
N ASN A 8 28.81 6.60 -3.62
CA ASN A 8 29.08 7.77 -2.80
C ASN A 8 27.88 8.71 -2.84
N ALA A 9 27.05 8.62 -1.80
CA ALA A 9 26.57 9.76 -1.04
C ALA A 9 25.94 9.16 0.22
N ASP A 10 26.39 9.61 1.39
CA ASP A 10 25.58 9.55 2.61
C ASP A 10 24.30 10.34 2.35
N LYS A 11 23.33 9.71 1.69
CA LYS A 11 21.98 10.22 1.59
C LYS A 11 21.42 10.11 3.00
N ARG A 12 21.37 11.25 3.69
CA ARG A 12 20.64 11.34 4.96
C ARG A 12 19.19 11.00 4.67
N THR A 13 18.82 9.78 5.01
CA THR A 13 17.43 9.32 5.07
C THR A 13 16.76 10.10 6.20
N ASN A 14 16.08 11.20 5.86
CA ASN A 14 15.24 11.89 6.84
C ASN A 14 13.96 11.06 6.99
N SER A 15 13.88 10.30 8.08
CA SER A 15 12.72 9.48 8.38
C SER A 15 12.04 10.02 9.62
N ARG A 16 10.72 10.11 9.59
CA ARG A 16 9.87 10.48 10.73
C ARG A 16 8.86 9.37 10.93
N ALA A 17 8.67 8.96 12.18
CA ALA A 17 7.57 8.08 12.55
C ALA A 17 6.88 8.67 13.77
N SER A 18 5.56 8.56 13.81
CA SER A 18 4.74 9.01 14.91
C SER A 18 3.66 7.96 15.21
N ILE A 19 3.34 7.83 16.48
CA ILE A 19 2.20 7.04 16.94
C ILE A 19 1.29 8.00 17.67
N SER A 20 0.05 8.12 17.23
CA SER A 20 -0.99 8.77 18.00
C SER A 20 -1.97 7.74 18.56
N ARG A 21 -2.47 8.01 19.77
CA ARG A 21 -3.43 7.14 20.46
C ARG A 21 -4.61 8.00 20.86
N ASN A 22 -5.78 7.70 20.30
CA ASN A 22 -7.01 8.42 20.56
C ASN A 22 -7.99 7.49 21.28
N LEU A 23 -8.64 8.00 22.32
CA LEU A 23 -9.72 7.26 23.00
C LEU A 23 -11.03 7.52 22.26
N LEU A 24 -11.68 6.47 21.77
CA LEU A 24 -12.97 6.55 21.09
C LEU A 24 -13.96 5.62 21.82
N ASN A 25 -14.83 6.20 22.66
CA ASN A 25 -15.74 5.45 23.55
C ASN A 25 -15.00 4.41 24.41
N ARG A 26 -15.55 3.19 24.56
CA ARG A 26 -14.97 2.09 25.35
C ARG A 26 -13.75 1.41 24.69
N PHE A 27 -13.22 1.97 23.61
CA PHE A 27 -12.11 1.42 22.83
C PHE A 27 -11.02 2.48 22.58
N TYR A 28 -9.81 2.01 22.27
CA TYR A 28 -8.72 2.87 21.82
C TYR A 28 -8.54 2.70 20.31
N THR A 29 -8.34 3.83 19.63
CA THR A 29 -7.83 3.88 18.25
C THR A 29 -6.36 4.22 18.30
N LEU A 30 -5.58 3.46 17.53
CA LEU A 30 -4.16 3.65 17.37
C LEU A 30 -3.90 3.99 15.92
N THR A 31 -3.37 5.18 15.70
CA THR A 31 -2.94 5.61 14.38
C THR A 31 -1.43 5.66 14.39
N PHE A 32 -0.84 4.86 13.52
CA PHE A 32 0.57 4.90 13.21
C PHE A 32 0.77 5.63 11.89
N GLU A 33 1.67 6.60 11.88
CA GLU A 33 2.08 7.29 10.67
C GLU A 33 3.60 7.31 10.59
N ALA A 34 4.15 6.80 9.50
CA ALA A 34 5.56 6.93 9.17
C ALA A 34 5.73 7.58 7.80
N GLU A 35 6.64 8.53 7.75
CA GLU A 35 7.15 9.15 6.55
C GLU A 35 8.64 8.83 6.41
N LEU A 36 8.99 8.25 5.28
CA LEU A 36 10.34 7.90 4.90
C LEU A 36 10.73 8.74 3.69
N GLN A 37 11.58 9.74 3.89
CA GLN A 37 12.15 10.47 2.75
C GLN A 37 13.33 9.65 2.21
N LEU A 38 13.09 9.01 1.07
CA LEU A 38 13.93 8.02 0.44
C LEU A 38 14.36 8.54 -0.92
N SER A 39 15.39 9.38 -0.96
CA SER A 39 15.90 9.84 -2.25
C SER A 39 16.58 8.68 -3.01
N GLY A 40 16.05 8.31 -4.18
CA GLY A 40 16.66 7.34 -5.09
C GLY A 40 16.75 5.91 -4.55
N VAL A 41 15.78 5.50 -3.73
CA VAL A 41 15.63 4.09 -3.31
C VAL A 41 14.61 3.40 -4.21
N PRO A 42 14.85 2.16 -4.68
CA PRO A 42 13.92 1.51 -5.58
C PRO A 42 12.57 1.26 -4.90
N LEU A 43 11.48 1.62 -5.58
CA LEU A 43 10.11 1.29 -5.17
C LEU A 43 9.77 -0.19 -5.40
N SER A 44 10.51 -0.90 -6.26
CA SER A 44 10.23 -2.28 -6.65
C SER A 44 10.09 -3.27 -5.46
N PRO A 45 10.96 -3.25 -4.43
CA PRO A 45 10.80 -4.12 -3.26
C PRO A 45 9.51 -3.84 -2.47
N LEU A 46 9.12 -2.57 -2.38
CA LEU A 46 7.89 -2.16 -1.69
C LEU A 46 6.64 -2.55 -2.50
N ALA A 47 6.69 -2.35 -3.82
CA ALA A 47 5.64 -2.79 -4.73
C ALA A 47 5.46 -4.32 -4.70
N ASP A 48 6.56 -5.09 -4.64
CA ASP A 48 6.52 -6.55 -4.51
C ASP A 48 5.89 -6.99 -3.18
N LEU A 49 6.27 -6.33 -2.07
CA LEU A 49 5.66 -6.59 -0.77
C LEU A 49 4.15 -6.36 -0.83
N CYS A 50 3.71 -5.22 -1.38
CA CYS A 50 2.29 -4.89 -1.52
C CYS A 50 1.56 -5.93 -2.40
N ALA A 51 2.08 -6.21 -3.59
CA ALA A 51 1.41 -7.07 -4.56
C ALA A 51 1.37 -8.56 -4.16
N ARG A 52 2.36 -9.07 -3.43
CA ARG A 52 2.47 -10.50 -3.12
C ARG A 52 2.23 -10.87 -1.67
N SER A 53 2.54 -9.96 -0.75
CA SER A 53 2.43 -10.25 0.69
C SER A 53 1.19 -9.62 1.30
N LEU A 54 0.70 -8.51 0.73
CA LEU A 54 -0.48 -7.80 1.25
C LEU A 54 -1.75 -8.09 0.44
N LEU A 55 -1.59 -8.42 -0.84
CA LEU A 55 -2.69 -8.83 -1.71
C LEU A 55 -2.62 -10.33 -2.02
N PRO A 56 -3.66 -11.10 -1.67
CA PRO A 56 -3.81 -12.45 -2.20
C PRO A 56 -3.82 -12.44 -3.73
N LYS A 57 -3.14 -13.40 -4.37
CA LYS A 57 -3.10 -13.50 -5.85
C LYS A 57 -4.50 -13.57 -6.47
N SER A 58 -5.46 -14.15 -5.75
CA SER A 58 -6.87 -14.24 -6.14
C SER A 58 -7.54 -12.87 -6.33
N TYR A 59 -7.01 -11.80 -5.72
CA TYR A 59 -7.61 -10.48 -5.84
C TYR A 59 -7.36 -9.87 -7.22
N PHE A 60 -6.43 -10.40 -8.01
CA PHE A 60 -6.15 -9.91 -9.36
C PHE A 60 -7.00 -10.56 -10.46
N SER A 61 -7.91 -11.47 -10.12
CA SER A 61 -8.67 -12.28 -11.09
C SER A 61 -10.15 -11.94 -11.20
N GLY A 62 -10.54 -10.70 -10.87
CA GLY A 62 -11.94 -10.25 -10.99
C GLY A 62 -12.91 -10.90 -10.01
N ILE A 63 -12.38 -11.34 -8.86
CA ILE A 63 -13.08 -12.12 -7.84
C ILE A 63 -13.75 -11.15 -6.84
N SER A 64 -14.89 -11.57 -6.28
CA SER A 64 -15.51 -10.91 -5.13
C SER A 64 -14.67 -11.10 -3.87
N ILE A 65 -14.31 -10.00 -3.22
CA ILE A 65 -13.62 -9.96 -1.92
C ILE A 65 -14.58 -9.41 -0.87
N GLU A 66 -14.57 -9.99 0.33
CA GLU A 66 -15.46 -9.60 1.42
C GLU A 66 -14.73 -8.70 2.42
N ASP A 67 -15.44 -7.67 2.89
CA ASP A 67 -15.04 -6.74 3.96
C ASP A 67 -13.71 -6.02 3.75
N ILE A 68 -13.28 -5.91 2.49
CA ILE A 68 -12.12 -5.14 2.09
C ILE A 68 -12.52 -4.21 0.96
N LYS A 69 -12.22 -2.93 1.14
CA LYS A 69 -12.39 -1.88 0.13
C LYS A 69 -11.06 -1.19 -0.06
N GLY A 70 -10.74 -0.84 -1.28
CA GLY A 70 -9.59 -0.01 -1.61
C GLY A 70 -9.77 1.40 -1.05
N ARG A 71 -8.68 2.13 -0.98
CA ARG A 71 -8.70 3.47 -0.39
C ARG A 71 -9.50 4.46 -1.25
N ASP A 72 -9.93 5.56 -0.64
CA ASP A 72 -10.47 6.68 -1.37
C ASP A 72 -9.38 7.74 -1.68
N PRO A 73 -9.58 8.62 -2.68
CA PRO A 73 -8.58 9.61 -3.07
C PRO A 73 -8.26 10.59 -1.94
N VAL A 74 -9.18 10.78 -0.99
CA VAL A 74 -9.02 11.65 0.17
C VAL A 74 -7.99 11.13 1.17
N ASP A 75 -7.68 9.83 1.13
CA ASP A 75 -6.72 9.18 2.03
C ASP A 75 -5.28 9.23 1.51
N LEU A 76 -5.05 9.90 0.37
CA LEU A 76 -3.72 10.22 -0.15
C LEU A 76 -2.87 10.87 0.95
N SER A 77 -1.70 10.28 1.19
CA SER A 77 -0.72 10.85 2.11
C SER A 77 0.33 11.68 1.36
N LEU A 78 0.58 11.37 0.08
CA LEU A 78 1.54 12.07 -0.78
C LEU A 78 0.92 12.49 -2.12
N GLU A 79 1.24 13.70 -2.58
CA GLU A 79 1.10 14.05 -3.99
C GLU A 79 2.19 13.35 -4.79
N THR A 80 1.82 12.27 -5.50
CA THR A 80 2.77 11.46 -6.26
C THR A 80 3.10 12.13 -7.59
N THR A 81 4.34 12.62 -7.76
CA THR A 81 4.75 13.34 -8.97
C THR A 81 4.70 12.45 -10.21
N GLY A 82 4.10 12.94 -11.30
CA GLY A 82 4.01 12.21 -12.58
C GLY A 82 3.04 11.01 -12.58
N ALA A 83 2.34 10.76 -11.48
CA ALA A 83 1.33 9.71 -11.39
C ALA A 83 -0.04 10.19 -11.90
N GLU A 84 -0.86 9.24 -12.37
CA GLU A 84 -2.28 9.51 -12.58
C GLU A 84 -2.96 9.90 -11.27
N LYS A 85 -4.01 10.73 -11.35
CA LYS A 85 -4.83 11.05 -10.17
C LYS A 85 -5.42 9.76 -9.60
N PRO A 86 -5.41 9.57 -8.27
CA PRO A 86 -6.03 8.39 -7.69
C PRO A 86 -7.53 8.42 -7.92
N LYS A 87 -8.08 7.24 -8.18
CA LYS A 87 -9.52 7.02 -8.29
C LYS A 87 -10.03 6.36 -7.01
N ALA A 88 -11.34 6.39 -6.81
CA ALA A 88 -11.96 5.75 -5.65
C ALA A 88 -11.73 4.24 -5.65
N HIS A 89 -11.64 3.69 -4.45
CA HIS A 89 -11.53 2.25 -4.18
C HIS A 89 -10.30 1.58 -4.81
N GLU A 90 -9.20 2.34 -4.93
CA GLU A 90 -7.92 1.87 -5.47
C GLU A 90 -7.20 1.00 -4.42
N LEU A 91 -7.02 -0.30 -4.69
CA LEU A 91 -6.25 -1.22 -3.87
C LEU A 91 -4.75 -1.08 -4.13
N LEU A 92 -4.38 -0.97 -5.40
CA LEU A 92 -3.00 -0.89 -5.86
C LEU A 92 -2.92 -0.04 -7.11
N TYR A 93 -1.93 0.84 -7.15
CA TYR A 93 -1.47 1.53 -8.34
C TYR A 93 0.04 1.40 -8.48
N ILE A 94 0.49 1.08 -9.68
CA ILE A 94 1.90 1.03 -10.05
C ILE A 94 2.08 1.92 -11.29
N GLY A 95 2.90 2.96 -11.15
CA GLY A 95 3.41 3.78 -12.25
C GLY A 95 4.86 3.40 -12.55
N ALA A 96 5.15 3.03 -13.79
CA ALA A 96 6.47 2.62 -14.24
C ALA A 96 6.81 3.16 -15.62
N THR A 97 8.10 3.17 -15.97
CA THR A 97 8.51 3.35 -17.37
C THR A 97 8.58 1.99 -18.08
N THR A 98 8.33 1.98 -19.39
CA THR A 98 8.43 0.80 -20.25
C THR A 98 8.97 1.22 -21.62
N TYR A 99 9.62 0.28 -22.32
CA TYR A 99 10.07 0.46 -23.70
C TYR A 99 9.08 -0.28 -24.62
N GLU A 100 8.54 0.43 -25.62
CA GLU A 100 7.43 -0.05 -26.46
C GLU A 100 7.77 -1.25 -27.34
N ASP A 101 9.06 -1.53 -27.59
CA ASP A 101 9.47 -2.64 -28.47
C ASP A 101 10.75 -3.35 -28.01
N LYS A 102 10.75 -4.68 -28.15
CA LYS A 102 11.95 -5.51 -27.89
C LYS A 102 13.10 -5.22 -28.86
N GLU A 103 12.80 -4.69 -30.04
CA GLU A 103 13.80 -4.26 -31.02
C GLU A 103 14.28 -2.82 -30.76
N ALA A 104 13.49 -2.03 -30.02
CA ALA A 104 13.77 -0.62 -29.72
C ALA A 104 14.57 -0.43 -28.41
N PHE A 105 15.08 -1.48 -27.76
CA PHE A 105 15.90 -1.34 -26.55
C PHE A 105 17.15 -0.47 -26.72
N GLN A 106 17.55 -0.15 -27.95
CA GLN A 106 18.70 0.70 -28.24
C GLN A 106 18.33 2.18 -28.50
N ASP A 107 17.10 2.49 -28.98
CA ASP A 107 16.70 3.86 -29.41
C ASP A 107 15.26 4.29 -29.00
N GLY A 108 14.48 3.43 -28.33
CA GLY A 108 13.09 3.70 -27.98
C GLY A 108 12.96 4.68 -26.82
N GLU A 109 12.09 5.69 -26.96
CA GLU A 109 11.77 6.58 -25.85
C GLU A 109 11.00 5.82 -24.75
N PRO A 110 11.39 5.96 -23.47
CA PRO A 110 10.65 5.37 -22.38
C PRO A 110 9.26 5.99 -22.30
N SER A 111 8.25 5.14 -22.26
CA SER A 111 6.83 5.52 -22.18
C SER A 111 6.25 5.12 -20.81
N PRO A 112 5.23 5.83 -20.31
CA PRO A 112 4.64 5.50 -19.02
C PRO A 112 3.72 4.27 -19.11
N PHE A 113 3.82 3.42 -18.10
CA PHE A 113 3.01 2.24 -17.85
C PHE A 113 2.26 2.43 -16.53
N HIS A 114 0.97 2.14 -16.55
CA HIS A 114 0.10 2.25 -15.38
C HIS A 114 -0.66 0.94 -15.18
N LEU A 115 -0.71 0.49 -13.93
CA LEU A 115 -1.54 -0.62 -13.49
C LEU A 115 -2.36 -0.14 -12.30
N HIS A 116 -3.68 -0.32 -12.38
CA HIS A 116 -4.60 -0.07 -11.28
C HIS A 116 -5.37 -1.34 -10.96
N LEU A 117 -5.45 -1.64 -9.67
CA LEU A 117 -6.37 -2.63 -9.11
C LEU A 117 -7.38 -1.89 -8.26
N TYR A 118 -8.66 -2.07 -8.57
CA TYR A 118 -9.79 -1.51 -7.82
C TYR A 118 -10.55 -2.61 -7.10
N SER A 119 -11.40 -2.20 -6.16
CA SER A 119 -12.38 -3.04 -5.48
C SER A 119 -13.72 -2.31 -5.46
N ASP A 120 -14.47 -2.48 -6.54
CA ASP A 120 -15.74 -1.78 -6.73
C ASP A 120 -16.82 -2.48 -5.88
N PHE A 121 -17.69 -1.71 -5.23
CA PHE A 121 -18.81 -2.29 -4.48
C PHE A 121 -19.65 -3.21 -5.38
N GLU A 122 -19.95 -4.41 -4.88
CA GLU A 122 -20.75 -5.39 -5.60
C GLU A 122 -22.10 -5.63 -4.92
N SER A 123 -22.09 -6.05 -3.65
CA SER A 123 -23.32 -6.40 -2.94
C SER A 123 -23.13 -6.48 -1.42
N TYR A 124 -24.25 -6.62 -0.71
CA TYR A 124 -24.28 -7.12 0.66
C TYR A 124 -24.71 -8.59 0.60
N PRO A 125 -23.78 -9.56 0.58
CA PRO A 125 -24.13 -10.99 0.49
C PRO A 125 -25.00 -11.44 1.68
N ASN A 126 -24.94 -10.72 2.79
CA ASN A 126 -25.88 -10.75 3.91
C ASN A 126 -25.81 -9.41 4.67
N GLU A 127 -26.58 -9.26 5.74
CA GLU A 127 -26.66 -8.01 6.52
C GLU A 127 -25.34 -7.59 7.20
N LEU A 128 -24.34 -8.48 7.28
CA LEU A 128 -23.12 -8.27 8.07
C LEU A 128 -21.89 -7.96 7.22
N HIS A 129 -21.89 -8.34 5.95
CA HIS A 129 -20.69 -8.36 5.11
C HIS A 129 -20.85 -7.47 3.89
N ILE A 130 -19.77 -6.86 3.43
CA ILE A 130 -19.72 -6.07 2.19
C ILE A 130 -18.85 -6.80 1.16
N ALA A 131 -19.44 -7.18 0.03
CA ALA A 131 -18.70 -7.73 -1.10
C ALA A 131 -18.27 -6.62 -2.07
N HIS A 132 -17.02 -6.67 -2.49
CA HIS A 132 -16.45 -5.83 -3.54
C HIS A 132 -15.87 -6.69 -4.65
N ARG A 133 -16.10 -6.33 -5.89
CA ARG A 133 -15.53 -7.00 -7.04
C ARG A 133 -14.21 -6.34 -7.43
N THR A 134 -13.15 -7.13 -7.53
CA THR A 134 -11.89 -6.58 -7.99
C THR A 134 -11.91 -6.29 -9.49
N ARG A 135 -11.24 -5.22 -9.90
CA ARG A 135 -11.15 -4.83 -11.31
C ARG A 135 -9.75 -4.33 -11.62
N LEU A 136 -9.14 -4.90 -12.64
CA LEU A 136 -7.80 -4.52 -13.07
C LEU A 136 -7.91 -3.64 -14.32
N GLU A 137 -7.30 -2.47 -14.28
CA GLU A 137 -7.04 -1.63 -15.45
C GLU A 137 -5.53 -1.57 -15.66
N CYS A 138 -5.11 -1.70 -16.91
CA CYS A 138 -3.72 -1.58 -17.27
C CYS A 138 -3.60 -0.76 -18.55
N SER A 139 -2.67 0.18 -18.60
CA SER A 139 -2.48 1.01 -19.79
C SER A 139 -2.02 0.19 -21.00
N ARG A 140 -1.52 -1.04 -20.77
CA ARG A 140 -1.06 -2.00 -21.79
C ARG A 140 -1.34 -3.43 -21.36
N GLU A 141 -1.35 -4.34 -22.32
CA GLU A 141 -1.46 -5.77 -22.02
C GLU A 141 -0.19 -6.27 -21.31
N LEU A 142 -0.37 -7.08 -20.27
CA LEU A 142 0.73 -7.67 -19.52
C LEU A 142 1.10 -9.04 -20.08
N PRO A 143 2.37 -9.30 -20.42
CA PRO A 143 2.81 -10.62 -20.88
C PRO A 143 2.93 -11.64 -19.72
N TYR A 144 2.53 -11.26 -18.51
CA TYR A 144 2.63 -12.05 -17.29
C TYR A 144 1.45 -11.74 -16.36
N PRO A 145 1.19 -12.59 -15.34
CA PRO A 145 0.15 -12.32 -14.36
C PRO A 145 0.33 -10.98 -13.63
N PRO A 146 -0.76 -10.20 -13.40
CA PRO A 146 -0.69 -8.86 -12.82
C PRO A 146 0.04 -8.75 -11.47
N TYR A 147 -0.07 -9.78 -10.62
CA TYR A 147 0.63 -9.80 -9.33
C TYR A 147 2.15 -9.88 -9.45
N LEU A 148 2.70 -10.14 -10.65
CA LEU A 148 4.13 -10.10 -10.96
C LEU A 148 4.57 -8.76 -11.57
N ALA A 149 3.65 -7.82 -11.82
CA ALA A 149 3.96 -6.58 -12.53
C ALA A 149 5.00 -5.71 -11.81
N ALA A 150 5.07 -5.76 -10.48
CA ALA A 150 6.10 -5.06 -9.71
C ALA A 150 7.51 -5.59 -9.96
N PHE A 151 7.66 -6.87 -10.33
CA PHE A 151 8.95 -7.55 -10.51
C PHE A 151 9.37 -7.59 -11.97
N VAL A 152 8.42 -7.86 -12.88
CA VAL A 152 8.68 -8.04 -14.32
C VAL A 152 8.44 -6.74 -15.09
N CYS A 153 8.15 -5.63 -14.39
CA CYS A 153 7.99 -4.33 -15.03
C CYS A 153 9.23 -4.02 -15.88
N PRO A 154 9.07 -3.75 -17.18
CA PRO A 154 10.20 -3.61 -18.11
C PRO A 154 11.03 -2.32 -17.90
N GLY A 155 10.72 -1.48 -16.91
CA GLY A 155 11.50 -0.27 -16.58
C GLY A 155 11.41 0.13 -15.11
N SER A 156 11.71 1.39 -14.81
CA SER A 156 11.79 1.91 -13.43
C SER A 156 10.40 2.31 -12.91
N LEU A 157 10.06 1.86 -11.69
CA LEU A 157 8.88 2.36 -10.98
C LEU A 157 9.12 3.82 -10.56
N PHE A 158 8.17 4.70 -10.89
CA PHE A 158 8.19 6.10 -10.48
C PHE A 158 7.10 6.43 -9.45
N ALA A 159 6.08 5.59 -9.33
CA ALA A 159 5.01 5.77 -8.37
C ALA A 159 4.43 4.43 -7.90
N LEU A 160 4.07 4.36 -6.62
CA LEU A 160 3.36 3.26 -5.99
C LEU A 160 2.28 3.86 -5.09
N ARG A 161 1.06 3.34 -5.20
CA ARG A 161 0.03 3.56 -4.18
C ARG A 161 -0.59 2.23 -3.84
N PHE A 162 -0.77 1.99 -2.55
CA PHE A 162 -1.42 0.81 -2.05
C PHE A 162 -2.27 1.22 -0.87
N GLY A 163 -3.49 0.72 -0.81
CA GLY A 163 -4.26 0.94 0.40
C GLY A 163 -5.60 0.23 0.42
N PHE A 164 -6.02 -0.12 1.62
CA PHE A 164 -7.32 -0.74 1.84
C PHE A 164 -7.85 -0.41 3.24
N GLU A 165 -9.16 -0.49 3.36
CA GLU A 165 -9.93 -0.49 4.58
C GLU A 165 -10.49 -1.89 4.80
N ARG A 166 -10.35 -2.40 6.02
CA ARG A 166 -10.97 -3.65 6.48
C ARG A 166 -12.16 -3.32 7.36
N TYR A 167 -13.29 -3.97 7.08
CA TYR A 167 -14.50 -3.84 7.88
C TYR A 167 -14.67 -5.04 8.80
N GLU A 168 -15.32 -4.80 9.93
CA GLU A 168 -15.93 -5.86 10.72
C GLU A 168 -17.41 -5.53 10.96
N PRO A 169 -18.28 -6.55 10.98
CA PRO A 169 -19.65 -6.37 11.42
C PRO A 169 -19.66 -6.02 12.90
N VAL A 170 -20.26 -4.87 13.22
CA VAL A 170 -20.48 -4.46 14.60
C VAL A 170 -21.97 -4.43 14.81
N ARG A 171 -22.46 -5.13 15.83
CA ARG A 171 -23.84 -4.94 16.27
C ARG A 171 -23.88 -3.66 17.11
N PRO A 172 -24.47 -2.56 16.64
CA PRO A 172 -24.90 -1.53 17.55
C PRO A 172 -25.99 -2.13 18.46
N ILE A 173 -26.24 -1.44 19.56
CA ILE A 173 -27.31 -1.72 20.52
C ILE A 173 -28.60 -2.10 19.77
N ALA A 174 -29.35 -3.07 20.32
CA ALA A 174 -30.40 -3.95 19.75
C ALA A 174 -31.42 -3.43 18.70
N PHE A 175 -31.37 -2.17 18.25
CA PHE A 175 -32.39 -1.53 17.40
C PHE A 175 -31.94 -1.17 15.98
N PHE A 176 -30.65 -1.05 15.67
CA PHE A 176 -30.20 -0.50 14.38
C PHE A 176 -29.66 -1.53 13.36
N GLY A 177 -29.71 -2.83 13.67
CA GLY A 177 -29.07 -3.85 12.83
C GLY A 177 -27.55 -3.68 12.79
N PRO A 178 -26.79 -4.67 12.30
CA PRO A 178 -25.34 -4.54 12.19
C PRO A 178 -24.93 -3.40 11.25
N SER A 179 -23.87 -2.67 11.63
CA SER A 179 -23.23 -1.68 10.75
C SER A 179 -21.78 -2.11 10.51
N PRO A 180 -21.33 -2.13 9.24
CA PRO A 180 -19.91 -2.31 8.95
C PRO A 180 -19.13 -1.15 9.56
N THR A 181 -18.04 -1.46 10.27
CA THR A 181 -17.15 -0.45 10.85
C THR A 181 -15.73 -0.74 10.39
N VAL A 182 -15.02 0.31 9.96
CA VAL A 182 -13.60 0.21 9.61
C VAL A 182 -12.81 -0.12 10.87
N VAL A 183 -12.11 -1.25 10.87
CA VAL A 183 -11.28 -1.67 12.00
C VAL A 183 -9.79 -1.50 11.73
N GLU A 184 -9.43 -1.39 10.46
CA GLU A 184 -8.06 -1.27 10.02
C GLU A 184 -8.03 -0.55 8.67
N GLN A 185 -7.07 0.35 8.52
CA GLN A 185 -6.77 1.03 7.27
C GLN A 185 -5.27 1.04 7.09
N ILE A 186 -4.81 0.63 5.92
CA ILE A 186 -3.40 0.68 5.52
C ILE A 186 -3.31 1.52 4.27
N CYS A 187 -2.37 2.46 4.25
CA CYS A 187 -2.05 3.30 3.11
C CYS A 187 -0.53 3.38 2.96
N ILE A 188 -0.04 3.07 1.78
CA ILE A 188 1.35 3.18 1.38
C ILE A 188 1.37 3.98 0.09
N ASP A 189 1.90 5.20 0.16
CA ASP A 189 2.14 6.04 -1.00
C ASP A 189 3.66 6.16 -1.20
N GLY A 190 4.13 6.15 -2.44
CA GLY A 190 5.53 6.37 -2.72
C GLY A 190 5.80 6.87 -4.13
N ASP A 191 6.82 7.71 -4.25
CA ASP A 191 7.42 8.14 -5.50
C ASP A 191 8.95 7.96 -5.47
N THR A 192 9.66 8.56 -6.42
CA THR A 192 11.12 8.45 -6.50
C THR A 192 11.87 9.16 -5.36
N GLU A 193 11.19 9.99 -4.58
CA GLU A 193 11.78 10.87 -3.56
C GLU A 193 11.35 10.50 -2.14
N SER A 194 10.13 10.01 -1.97
CA SER A 194 9.50 9.79 -0.67
C SER A 194 8.58 8.59 -0.66
N VAL A 195 8.44 7.98 0.51
CA VAL A 195 7.46 6.93 0.80
C VAL A 195 6.77 7.30 2.10
N GLN A 196 5.45 7.32 2.11
CA GLN A 196 4.63 7.47 3.31
C GLN A 196 3.82 6.20 3.55
N ILE A 197 3.79 5.80 4.82
CA ILE A 197 3.11 4.60 5.32
C ILE A 197 2.23 5.05 6.47
N ARG A 198 0.92 4.95 6.30
CA ARG A 198 -0.08 5.18 7.34
C ARG A 198 -0.79 3.87 7.64
N ILE A 199 -0.86 3.51 8.91
CA ILE A 199 -1.60 2.35 9.40
C ILE A 199 -2.50 2.82 10.55
N THR A 200 -3.80 2.82 10.33
CA THR A 200 -4.80 3.11 11.36
C THR A 200 -5.46 1.81 11.79
N SER A 201 -5.55 1.58 13.09
CA SER A 201 -6.29 0.45 13.64
C SER A 201 -7.21 0.91 14.77
N GLU A 202 -8.46 0.49 14.68
CA GLU A 202 -9.46 0.70 15.73
C GLU A 202 -9.59 -0.58 16.56
N ARG A 203 -9.92 -0.43 17.85
CA ARG A 203 -10.19 -1.51 18.83
C ARG A 203 -8.97 -2.20 19.43
N ILE A 204 -8.10 -1.43 20.06
CA ILE A 204 -7.13 -2.02 20.98
C ILE A 204 -7.83 -2.26 22.33
N PRO A 205 -7.82 -3.50 22.87
CA PRO A 205 -8.56 -3.84 24.09
C PRO A 205 -7.96 -3.19 25.34
N ARG A 206 -6.69 -2.76 25.30
CA ARG A 206 -6.00 -2.08 26.40
C ARG A 206 -5.06 -0.99 25.95
N LYS A 207 -4.92 0.05 26.77
CA LYS A 207 -3.92 1.11 26.61
C LYS A 207 -2.52 0.51 26.74
N GLY A 208 -1.85 0.23 25.61
CA GLY A 208 -0.47 -0.27 25.56
C GLY A 208 -0.26 -1.55 24.74
N GLU A 209 -1.32 -2.22 24.31
CA GLU A 209 -1.19 -3.35 23.39
C GLU A 209 -0.97 -2.86 21.95
N LEU A 210 -0.15 -3.57 21.18
CA LEU A 210 -0.04 -3.41 19.74
C LEU A 210 -1.12 -4.27 19.08
N PRO A 211 -1.80 -3.81 18.00
CA PRO A 211 -2.85 -4.59 17.36
C PRO A 211 -2.29 -5.92 16.85
N PHE A 212 -2.84 -7.05 17.33
CA PHE A 212 -2.28 -8.39 17.17
C PHE A 212 -2.25 -8.93 15.72
N GLN A 213 -3.07 -8.39 14.80
CA GLN A 213 -3.00 -8.70 13.36
C GLN A 213 -2.06 -7.74 12.61
N GLY A 214 -2.03 -6.47 13.02
CA GLY A 214 -1.09 -5.48 12.52
C GLY A 214 0.37 -5.84 12.81
N LEU A 215 0.65 -6.66 13.83
CA LEU A 215 2.01 -7.11 14.19
C LEU A 215 2.71 -7.89 13.06
N GLU A 216 2.03 -8.80 12.37
CA GLU A 216 2.65 -9.57 11.28
C GLU A 216 2.95 -8.67 10.07
N LEU A 217 2.00 -7.79 9.73
CA LEU A 217 2.16 -6.80 8.68
C LEU A 217 3.29 -5.81 9.00
N ILE A 218 3.27 -5.26 10.21
CA ILE A 218 4.29 -4.35 10.73
C ILE A 218 5.65 -5.05 10.75
N GLN A 219 5.74 -6.33 11.11
CA GLN A 219 6.99 -7.09 11.06
C GLN A 219 7.48 -7.29 9.63
N LYS A 220 6.59 -7.59 8.68
CA LYS A 220 6.94 -7.71 7.26
C LYS A 220 7.42 -6.38 6.69
N LEU A 221 6.72 -5.28 7.01
CA LEU A 221 7.13 -3.93 6.67
C LEU A 221 8.46 -3.57 7.32
N HIS A 222 8.63 -3.79 8.63
CA HIS A 222 9.88 -3.55 9.35
C HIS A 222 11.04 -4.32 8.75
N ALA A 223 10.88 -5.62 8.48
CA ALA A 223 11.93 -6.44 7.89
C ALA A 223 12.34 -5.90 6.50
N LEU A 224 11.38 -5.51 5.67
CA LEU A 224 11.67 -4.89 4.38
C LEU A 224 12.38 -3.54 4.56
N LEU A 225 11.83 -2.67 5.39
CA LEU A 225 12.32 -1.32 5.64
C LEU A 225 13.73 -1.32 6.26
N SER A 226 13.98 -2.20 7.22
CA SER A 226 15.31 -2.36 7.84
C SER A 226 16.32 -2.99 6.90
N SER A 227 15.94 -4.01 6.11
CA SER A 227 16.88 -4.70 5.21
C SER A 227 17.24 -3.94 3.94
N LYS A 228 16.30 -3.14 3.41
CA LYS A 228 16.47 -2.43 2.13
C LYS A 228 16.69 -0.93 2.29
N TYR A 229 16.25 -0.33 3.38
CA TYR A 229 16.22 1.13 3.56
C TYR A 229 16.96 1.60 4.83
N SER A 230 17.59 0.67 5.58
CA SER A 230 18.24 0.94 6.87
C SER A 230 17.33 1.67 7.87
N PHE A 231 16.02 1.52 7.71
CA PHE A 231 15.03 2.14 8.57
C PHE A 231 14.62 1.18 9.68
N ASP A 232 14.96 1.52 10.91
CA ASP A 232 14.55 0.75 12.08
C ASP A 232 13.17 1.20 12.58
N PHE A 233 12.16 0.58 11.98
CA PHE A 233 10.75 0.78 12.32
C PHE A 233 10.51 0.62 13.83
N ILE A 234 11.05 -0.43 14.46
CA ILE A 234 10.81 -0.70 15.89
C ILE A 234 11.44 0.38 16.77
N LYS A 235 12.68 0.78 16.51
CA LYS A 235 13.33 1.84 17.27
C LYS A 235 12.59 3.18 17.16
N SER A 236 12.05 3.46 15.98
CA SER A 236 11.23 4.68 15.76
C SER A 236 9.91 4.66 16.55
N LEU A 237 9.36 3.49 16.87
CA LEU A 237 8.17 3.33 17.71
C LEU A 237 8.46 3.54 19.21
N THR A 238 9.66 3.21 19.68
CA THR A 238 10.02 3.21 21.13
C THR A 238 10.54 4.54 21.66
N THR A 239 10.65 5.57 20.82
CA THR A 239 11.20 6.88 21.23
C THR A 239 10.11 7.82 21.79
N TYR A 240 8.93 7.30 22.12
CA TYR A 240 7.77 8.03 22.69
C TYR A 240 7.20 7.33 23.93
#